data_AF-A0AA96XYY2-F1
#
_entry.id   AF-A0AA96XYY2-F1
#
_cell.length_a   1.000
_cell.length_b   1.000
_cell.length_c   1.000
_cell.angle_alpha   90.00
_cell.angle_beta   90.00
_cell.angle_gamma   90.00
#
_symmetry.space_group_name_H-M   'P 1'
#
loop_
_entity.id
_entity.type
_entity.pdbx_description
1 polymer ?
#
loop_
_entity_poly.entity_id
_entity_poly.type
_entity_poly.pdbx_seq_one_letter_code
_entity_poly.pdbx_strand_id
1 'polypeptide(L)'
;MTAAEAKDPAYWARHLRQPVRFAAGLAQLQPAQVLLEVGPGRTLTTFASQPGALRQAPTTVTSLRHPDTRQADTAVLLGALGQLWLSGVDVDWEAFNGEARRQRVGLPTYPFERKRYWVSPDGHRALAAAPSAERAPEAAEPDEAPAAGYSRPAMAVAYVAPDTEDQQVVARIWEDVLGVRPVGVHDDFFALGGHSLLATTVVGRLRDTFGFTVPLQSLFEAPTVARLAALVAEQRKSPGHDDPEVEALLQMLAELTAKEGAVSR
;
A
#
# COMPACT_ATOMS: atom_id res chain seq x y z
N MET A 1 12.88 30.24 6.77
CA MET A 1 11.99 31.42 6.72
C MET A 1 11.82 31.93 8.14
N THR A 2 12.15 33.19 8.37
CA THR A 2 11.91 33.89 9.64
C THR A 2 10.54 34.56 9.64
N ALA A 3 10.06 34.98 10.81
CA ALA A 3 8.79 35.71 10.93
C ALA A 3 8.78 37.06 10.19
N ALA A 4 9.95 37.70 10.03
CA ALA A 4 10.12 38.92 9.26
C ALA A 4 10.02 38.66 7.74
N GLU A 5 10.68 37.60 7.26
CA GLU A 5 10.64 37.19 5.85
C GLU A 5 9.23 36.81 5.39
N ALA A 6 8.42 36.18 6.26
CA ALA A 6 7.04 35.81 5.94
C ALA A 6 6.16 37.02 5.58
N LYS A 7 6.51 38.22 6.07
CA LYS A 7 5.79 39.48 5.81
C LYS A 7 6.43 40.32 4.70
N ASP A 8 7.55 39.87 4.11
CA ASP A 8 8.29 40.60 3.08
C ASP A 8 7.82 40.19 1.67
N PRO A 9 7.23 41.08 0.86
CA PRO A 9 6.87 40.79 -0.52
C PRO A 9 8.05 40.35 -1.40
N ALA A 10 9.25 40.86 -1.13
CA ALA A 10 10.45 40.50 -1.90
C ALA A 10 10.85 39.03 -1.67
N TYR A 11 10.64 38.51 -0.47
CA TYR A 11 10.82 37.09 -0.18
C TYR A 11 9.88 36.23 -1.03
N TRP A 12 8.58 36.56 -1.09
CA TRP A 12 7.60 35.80 -1.88
C TRP A 12 7.90 35.87 -3.39
N ALA A 13 8.30 37.04 -3.90
CA ALA A 13 8.73 37.19 -5.29
C ALA A 13 9.95 36.31 -5.61
N ARG A 14 10.91 36.21 -4.69
CA ARG A 14 12.07 35.33 -4.81
C ARG A 14 11.65 33.86 -4.72
N HIS A 15 10.77 33.51 -3.79
CA HIS A 15 10.30 32.13 -3.57
C HIS A 15 9.60 31.56 -4.82
N LEU A 16 8.82 32.38 -5.53
CA LEU A 16 8.16 31.96 -6.78
C LEU A 16 9.12 31.84 -7.98
N ARG A 17 10.25 32.54 -7.95
CA ARG A 17 11.18 32.64 -9.10
C ARG A 17 12.42 31.77 -8.97
N GLN A 18 12.72 31.28 -7.77
CA GLN A 18 13.90 30.46 -7.51
C GLN A 18 13.53 28.99 -7.37
N PRO A 19 14.46 28.07 -7.72
CA PRO A 19 14.22 26.65 -7.54
C PRO A 19 14.00 26.31 -6.07
N VAL A 20 12.89 25.63 -5.79
CA VAL A 20 12.54 25.17 -4.44
C VAL A 20 13.46 24.00 -4.06
N ARG A 21 14.26 24.18 -3.01
CA ARG A 21 15.17 23.15 -2.49
C ARG A 21 14.44 22.18 -1.55
N PHE A 22 13.40 21.51 -2.05
CA PHE A 22 12.51 20.66 -1.24
C PHE A 22 13.27 19.57 -0.45
N ALA A 23 14.08 18.75 -1.12
CA ALA A 23 14.83 17.67 -0.47
C ALA A 23 15.80 18.20 0.61
N ALA A 24 16.45 19.33 0.35
CA ALA A 24 17.33 19.95 1.34
C ALA A 24 16.56 20.47 2.56
N GLY A 25 15.32 20.96 2.36
CA GLY A 25 14.42 21.33 3.46
C GLY A 25 13.96 20.12 4.26
N LEU A 26 13.62 19.02 3.58
CA LEU A 26 13.19 17.77 4.21
C LEU A 26 14.29 17.17 5.09
N ALA A 27 15.54 17.24 4.65
CA ALA A 27 16.71 16.79 5.42
C ALA A 27 16.97 17.58 6.71
N GLN A 28 16.37 18.77 6.88
CA GLN A 28 16.47 19.58 8.10
C GLN A 28 15.41 19.22 9.14
N LEU A 29 14.40 18.43 8.78
CA LEU A 29 13.37 18.01 9.73
C LEU A 29 13.94 17.02 10.74
N GLN A 30 13.45 17.11 11.98
CA GLN A 30 13.70 16.08 12.98
C GLN A 30 13.03 14.76 12.54
N PRO A 31 13.51 13.60 13.02
CA PRO A 31 12.82 12.33 12.81
C PRO A 31 11.38 12.47 13.29
N ALA A 32 10.45 12.28 12.36
CA ALA A 32 9.02 12.32 12.64
C ALA A 32 8.44 10.92 12.38
N GLN A 33 7.49 10.51 13.20
CA GLN A 33 6.78 9.25 13.01
C GLN A 33 5.81 9.33 11.82
N VAL A 34 5.28 10.53 11.55
CA VAL A 34 4.26 10.78 10.52
C VAL A 34 4.61 12.01 9.69
N LEU A 35 4.37 11.95 8.39
CA LEU A 35 4.37 13.08 7.47
C LEU A 35 2.97 13.29 6.90
N LEU A 36 2.36 14.44 7.19
CA LEU A 36 1.06 14.82 6.65
C LEU A 36 1.23 15.77 5.45
N GLU A 37 0.80 15.35 4.27
CA GLU A 37 0.66 16.22 3.11
C GLU A 37 -0.67 16.96 3.17
N VAL A 38 -0.58 18.27 3.38
CA VAL A 38 -1.74 19.18 3.37
C VAL A 38 -1.96 19.68 1.96
N GLY A 39 -2.90 19.08 1.25
CA GLY A 39 -3.22 19.46 -0.13
C GLY A 39 -3.74 18.29 -0.95
N PRO A 40 -4.21 18.56 -2.19
CA PRO A 40 -4.77 17.53 -3.05
C PRO A 40 -3.68 16.60 -3.59
N GLY A 41 -3.97 15.30 -3.56
CA GLY A 41 -3.13 14.28 -4.20
C GLY A 41 -2.06 13.71 -3.26
N ARG A 42 -0.88 13.44 -3.80
CA ARG A 42 0.21 12.72 -3.11
C ARG A 42 1.61 13.14 -3.56
N THR A 43 1.73 14.36 -4.09
CA THR A 43 2.94 14.81 -4.79
C THR A 43 4.10 14.94 -3.82
N LEU A 44 3.90 15.65 -2.70
CA LEU A 44 4.95 15.86 -1.71
C LEU A 44 5.33 14.56 -1.01
N THR A 45 4.35 13.71 -0.75
CA THR A 45 4.52 12.37 -0.21
C THR A 45 5.39 11.52 -1.13
N THR A 46 5.13 11.56 -2.45
CA THR A 46 5.93 10.83 -3.44
C THR A 46 7.39 11.29 -3.45
N PHE A 47 7.63 12.61 -3.37
CA PHE A 47 9.00 13.14 -3.26
C PHE A 47 9.66 12.78 -1.93
N ALA A 48 8.92 12.79 -0.82
CA ALA A 48 9.44 12.44 0.50
C ALA A 48 9.79 10.95 0.63
N SER A 49 9.12 10.08 -0.13
CA SER A 49 9.38 8.64 -0.16
C SER A 49 10.56 8.25 -1.06
N GLN A 50 11.22 9.20 -1.73
CA GLN A 50 12.40 8.89 -2.54
C GLN A 50 13.57 8.40 -1.66
N PRO A 51 14.37 7.41 -2.12
CA PRO A 51 15.54 6.95 -1.38
C PRO A 51 16.48 8.11 -1.03
N GLY A 52 16.82 8.24 0.26
CA GLY A 52 17.72 9.29 0.76
C GLY A 52 17.07 10.65 1.01
N ALA A 53 15.77 10.82 0.73
CA ALA A 53 15.06 12.06 1.03
C ALA A 53 14.84 12.26 2.55
N LEU A 54 14.61 11.18 3.29
CA LEU A 54 14.53 11.14 4.75
C LEU A 54 15.45 10.05 5.30
N ARG A 55 15.96 10.26 6.53
CA ARG A 55 16.80 9.27 7.23
C ARG A 55 16.03 8.01 7.63
N GLN A 56 14.75 8.15 7.90
CA GLN A 56 13.80 7.08 8.23
C GLN A 56 12.50 7.37 7.47
N ALA A 57 11.84 6.34 6.96
CA ALA A 57 10.58 6.48 6.24
C ALA A 57 9.43 6.60 7.26
N PRO A 58 8.79 7.79 7.39
CA PRO A 58 7.64 7.96 8.26
C PRO A 58 6.38 7.33 7.63
N THR A 59 5.33 7.13 8.43
CA THR A 59 4.00 6.93 7.87
C THR A 59 3.56 8.20 7.16
N THR A 60 3.23 8.10 5.87
CA THR A 60 2.79 9.25 5.08
C THR A 60 1.28 9.27 4.95
N VAL A 61 0.66 10.42 5.24
CA VAL A 61 -0.80 10.62 5.17
C VAL A 61 -1.10 11.81 4.28
N THR A 62 -2.15 11.71 3.44
CA THR A 62 -2.62 12.81 2.60
C THR A 62 -3.98 13.28 3.10
N SER A 63 -4.21 14.59 3.17
CA SER A 63 -5.45 15.12 3.77
C SER A 63 -6.58 15.37 2.76
N LEU A 64 -6.27 15.57 1.47
CA LEU A 64 -7.25 15.86 0.42
C LEU A 64 -7.08 14.93 -0.79
N ARG A 65 -8.18 14.65 -1.48
CA ARG A 65 -8.19 13.81 -2.69
C ARG A 65 -7.52 14.50 -3.87
N HIS A 66 -7.12 13.70 -4.85
CA HIS A 66 -6.80 14.21 -6.17
C HIS A 66 -8.08 14.74 -6.86
N PRO A 67 -8.02 15.83 -7.66
CA PRO A 67 -9.19 16.40 -8.33
C PRO A 67 -9.98 15.38 -9.18
N ASP A 68 -9.26 14.46 -9.81
CA ASP A 68 -9.83 13.45 -10.72
C ASP A 68 -10.47 12.24 -10.00
N THR A 69 -10.31 12.13 -8.68
CA THR A 69 -10.88 11.01 -7.91
C THR A 69 -12.31 11.32 -7.49
N ARG A 70 -13.26 10.42 -7.74
CA ARG A 70 -14.70 10.62 -7.39
C ARG A 70 -15.06 10.36 -5.91
N GLN A 71 -14.10 10.28 -5.01
CA GLN A 71 -14.35 10.06 -3.59
C GLN A 71 -14.85 11.34 -2.91
N ALA A 72 -15.73 11.22 -1.92
CA ALA A 72 -16.16 12.38 -1.13
C ALA A 72 -15.01 12.92 -0.27
N ASP A 73 -14.85 14.24 -0.21
CA ASP A 73 -13.78 14.90 0.56
C ASP A 73 -13.81 14.51 2.04
N THR A 74 -15.01 14.42 2.62
CA THR A 74 -15.20 13.99 4.01
C THR A 74 -14.68 12.58 4.26
N ALA A 75 -14.85 11.67 3.29
CA ALA A 75 -14.36 10.30 3.44
C ALA A 75 -12.83 10.24 3.41
N VAL A 76 -12.19 11.08 2.59
CA VAL A 76 -10.73 11.21 2.51
C VAL A 76 -10.19 11.80 3.81
N LEU A 77 -10.80 12.88 4.29
CA LEU A 77 -10.42 13.54 5.53
C LEU A 77 -10.56 12.59 6.75
N LEU A 78 -11.68 11.87 6.84
CA LEU A 78 -11.91 10.87 7.89
C LEU A 78 -10.93 9.70 7.79
N GLY A 79 -10.61 9.26 6.57
CA GLY A 79 -9.59 8.24 6.32
C GLY A 79 -8.20 8.69 6.79
N ALA A 80 -7.81 9.93 6.46
CA ALA A 80 -6.57 10.53 6.92
C ALA A 80 -6.52 10.61 8.45
N LEU A 81 -7.61 11.06 9.09
CA LEU A 81 -7.72 11.10 10.55
C LEU A 81 -7.57 9.71 11.18
N GLY A 82 -8.18 8.69 10.58
CA GLY A 82 -8.02 7.30 11.02
C GLY A 82 -6.58 6.79 10.89
N GLN A 83 -5.88 7.12 9.80
CA GLN A 83 -4.47 6.78 9.62
C GLN A 83 -3.56 7.48 10.64
N LEU A 84 -3.84 8.75 10.95
CA LEU A 84 -3.14 9.48 12.02
C LEU A 84 -3.34 8.78 13.37
N TRP A 85 -4.59 8.43 13.70
CA TRP A 85 -4.92 7.73 14.95
C TRP A 85 -4.23 6.36 15.03
N LEU A 86 -4.24 5.56 13.96
CA LEU A 86 -3.54 4.28 13.88
C LEU A 86 -2.01 4.43 13.97
N SER A 87 -1.48 5.57 13.54
CA SER A 87 -0.05 5.90 13.66
C SER A 87 0.33 6.41 15.06
N GLY A 88 -0.60 6.39 16.02
CA GLY A 88 -0.36 6.82 17.40
C GLY A 88 -0.44 8.33 17.60
N VAL A 89 -0.93 9.09 16.62
CA VAL A 89 -1.19 10.53 16.80
C VAL A 89 -2.38 10.70 17.74
N ASP A 90 -2.19 11.48 18.80
CA ASP A 90 -3.29 11.84 19.70
C ASP A 90 -4.23 12.82 18.99
N VAL A 91 -5.48 12.41 18.80
CA VAL A 91 -6.48 13.17 18.07
C VAL A 91 -7.34 13.93 19.06
N ASP A 92 -7.37 15.25 18.91
CA ASP A 92 -8.32 16.10 19.63
C ASP A 92 -9.74 15.90 19.07
N TRP A 93 -10.46 14.97 19.68
CA TRP A 93 -11.85 14.65 19.32
C TRP A 93 -12.82 15.78 19.71
N GLU A 94 -12.47 16.66 20.64
CA GLU A 94 -13.31 17.81 21.00
C GLU A 94 -13.25 18.85 19.90
N ALA A 95 -12.04 19.22 19.45
CA ALA A 95 -11.84 20.11 18.31
C ALA A 95 -12.45 19.55 17.01
N PHE A 96 -12.33 18.23 16.78
CA PHE A 96 -12.89 17.60 15.59
C PHE A 96 -14.42 17.61 15.57
N ASN A 97 -15.07 17.37 16.72
CA ASN A 97 -16.54 17.36 16.79
C ASN A 97 -17.15 18.76 16.91
N GLY A 98 -16.37 19.76 17.36
CA GLY A 98 -16.86 21.12 17.57
C GLY A 98 -18.07 21.13 18.52
N GLU A 99 -19.13 21.85 18.13
CA GLU A 99 -20.37 21.93 18.91
C GLU A 99 -21.30 20.71 18.76
N ALA A 100 -20.94 19.76 17.89
CA ALA A 100 -21.80 18.62 17.59
C ALA A 100 -21.87 17.63 18.77
N ARG A 101 -23.06 17.49 19.37
CA ARG A 101 -23.31 16.44 20.38
C ARG A 101 -23.45 15.07 19.72
N ARG A 102 -22.40 14.25 19.84
CA ARG A 102 -22.43 12.83 19.43
C ARG A 102 -23.12 11.99 20.50
N GLN A 103 -23.94 11.03 20.07
CA GLN A 103 -24.51 10.03 20.97
C GLN A 103 -23.59 8.83 21.11
N ARG A 104 -23.46 8.30 22.33
CA ARG A 104 -22.76 7.04 22.57
C ARG A 104 -23.61 5.91 22.02
N VAL A 105 -23.06 5.16 21.07
CA VAL A 105 -23.70 3.95 20.55
C VAL A 105 -23.01 2.76 21.19
N GLY A 106 -23.80 1.83 21.75
CA GLY A 106 -23.27 0.57 22.25
C GLY A 106 -22.76 -0.26 21.06
N LEU A 107 -21.44 -0.48 21.02
CA LEU A 107 -20.85 -1.38 20.04
C LEU A 107 -21.02 -2.83 20.51
N PRO A 108 -21.11 -3.80 19.58
CA PRO A 108 -21.04 -5.21 19.95
C PRO A 108 -19.81 -5.46 20.83
N THR A 109 -19.97 -6.32 21.83
CA THR A 109 -18.82 -6.77 22.62
C THR A 109 -17.80 -7.42 21.69
N TYR A 110 -16.52 -7.17 21.96
CA TYR A 110 -15.42 -7.81 21.23
C TYR A 110 -15.70 -9.31 21.07
N PRO A 111 -15.63 -9.87 19.85
CA PRO A 111 -15.90 -11.29 19.62
C PRO A 111 -14.70 -12.09 20.13
N PHE A 112 -14.63 -12.29 21.45
CA PHE A 112 -13.57 -13.10 22.05
C PHE A 112 -13.59 -14.50 21.44
N GLU A 113 -12.43 -14.92 20.93
CA GLU A 113 -12.22 -16.30 20.55
C GLU A 113 -12.36 -17.17 21.81
N ARG A 114 -13.39 -18.01 21.86
CA ARG A 114 -13.71 -18.81 23.05
C ARG A 114 -12.74 -19.98 23.17
N LYS A 115 -11.53 -19.73 23.68
CA LYS A 115 -10.57 -20.78 24.07
C LYS A 115 -10.83 -21.24 25.50
N ARG A 116 -10.96 -22.56 25.70
CA ARG A 116 -11.12 -23.16 27.04
C ARG A 116 -9.74 -23.43 27.63
N TYR A 117 -9.41 -22.71 28.69
CA TYR A 117 -8.22 -22.96 29.49
C TYR A 117 -8.65 -23.74 30.74
N TRP A 118 -8.41 -25.05 30.74
CA TRP A 118 -8.67 -25.90 31.92
C TRP A 118 -7.46 -25.87 32.85
N VAL A 119 -7.70 -25.74 34.15
CA VAL A 119 -6.67 -25.93 35.17
C VAL A 119 -6.64 -27.43 35.50
N SER A 120 -5.55 -28.11 35.19
CA SER A 120 -5.37 -29.52 35.57
C SER A 120 -5.12 -29.64 37.08
N PRO A 121 -5.67 -30.66 37.78
CA PRO A 121 -5.47 -30.87 39.21
C PRO A 121 -3.99 -31.01 39.63
N ASP A 122 -3.14 -31.48 38.72
CA ASP A 122 -1.69 -31.63 38.95
C ASP A 122 -0.93 -30.29 38.83
N GLY A 123 -1.61 -29.22 38.43
CA GLY A 123 -1.05 -27.88 38.19
C GLY A 123 -0.88 -27.01 39.43
N HIS A 124 -1.19 -27.50 40.63
CA HIS A 124 -1.05 -26.73 41.87
C HIS A 124 0.39 -26.63 42.39
N ARG A 125 1.39 -27.15 41.67
CA ARG A 125 2.80 -27.13 42.10
C ARG A 125 3.69 -26.24 41.23
N ALA A 126 3.38 -24.95 41.12
CA ALA A 126 4.37 -23.89 40.87
C ALA A 126 3.76 -22.48 40.98
N LEU A 127 3.23 -22.09 42.15
CA LEU A 127 3.01 -20.66 42.45
C LEU A 127 4.23 -19.99 43.12
N ALA A 128 5.28 -20.77 43.43
CA ALA A 128 6.54 -20.25 44.00
C ALA A 128 7.63 -19.98 42.93
N ALA A 129 7.38 -20.38 41.69
CA ALA A 129 8.15 -19.99 40.52
C ALA A 129 7.16 -19.50 39.47
N ALA A 130 6.39 -18.47 39.82
CA ALA A 130 5.86 -17.64 38.76
C ALA A 130 7.07 -17.19 37.95
N PRO A 131 7.18 -17.46 36.63
CA PRO A 131 8.04 -16.63 35.83
C PRO A 131 7.60 -15.20 36.15
N SER A 132 8.53 -14.36 36.61
CA SER A 132 8.32 -12.90 36.66
C SER A 132 7.55 -12.57 35.41
N ALA A 133 6.30 -12.13 35.55
CA ALA A 133 5.34 -12.07 34.46
C ALA A 133 6.07 -11.64 33.20
N GLU A 134 6.40 -12.61 32.33
CA GLU A 134 6.79 -12.29 30.99
C GLU A 134 5.53 -11.62 30.50
N ARG A 135 5.62 -10.30 30.36
CA ARG A 135 4.68 -9.50 29.61
C ARG A 135 4.31 -10.37 28.41
N ALA A 136 3.09 -10.90 28.40
CA ALA A 136 2.48 -11.30 27.15
C ALA A 136 2.67 -10.09 26.24
N PRO A 137 3.22 -10.29 25.03
CA PRO A 137 3.76 -9.20 24.24
C PRO A 137 2.70 -8.11 24.17
N GLU A 138 3.10 -6.93 24.63
CA GLU A 138 2.54 -5.67 24.19
C GLU A 138 2.24 -5.82 22.71
N ALA A 139 0.96 -5.63 22.34
CA ALA A 139 0.39 -5.93 21.03
C ALA A 139 1.47 -5.94 19.96
N ALA A 140 1.79 -7.14 19.47
CA ALA A 140 2.97 -7.42 18.66
C ALA A 140 3.32 -6.22 17.78
N GLU A 141 4.48 -5.60 18.07
CA GLU A 141 5.26 -4.98 17.03
C GLU A 141 5.29 -5.96 15.84
N PRO A 142 5.17 -5.50 14.58
CA PRO A 142 5.07 -6.38 13.43
C PRO A 142 6.35 -7.23 13.35
N ASP A 143 6.27 -8.40 13.97
CA ASP A 143 7.27 -9.45 13.97
C ASP A 143 7.37 -9.95 12.53
N GLU A 144 8.61 -10.20 12.11
CA GLU A 144 8.94 -10.65 10.78
C GLU A 144 8.06 -11.85 10.37
N ALA A 145 7.68 -11.87 9.10
CA ALA A 145 6.78 -12.83 8.48
C ALA A 145 7.02 -14.28 8.97
N PRO A 146 6.02 -14.95 9.57
CA PRO A 146 6.13 -16.37 9.85
C PRO A 146 6.09 -17.15 8.55
N ALA A 147 7.06 -18.05 8.39
CA ALA A 147 7.25 -18.92 7.24
C ALA A 147 6.14 -19.98 7.02
N ALA A 148 5.03 -19.92 7.76
CA ALA A 148 3.87 -20.80 7.62
C ALA A 148 2.60 -19.95 7.48
N GLY A 149 2.00 -19.97 6.29
CA GLY A 149 0.83 -19.15 5.97
C GLY A 149 -0.38 -19.40 6.90
N TYR A 150 -1.12 -18.34 7.17
CA TYR A 150 -2.38 -18.32 7.91
C TYR A 150 -3.55 -18.84 7.07
N SER A 151 -4.57 -19.39 7.74
CA SER A 151 -5.78 -19.87 7.06
C SER A 151 -6.65 -18.69 6.58
N ARG A 152 -7.33 -18.86 5.43
CA ARG A 152 -8.34 -17.91 4.93
C ARG A 152 -9.32 -17.51 6.05
N PRO A 153 -9.51 -16.21 6.33
CA PRO A 153 -10.45 -15.76 7.35
C PRO A 153 -11.90 -16.09 6.98
N ALA A 154 -12.80 -16.09 7.96
CA ALA A 154 -14.24 -16.22 7.70
C ALA A 154 -14.76 -14.96 7.01
N MET A 155 -14.99 -15.05 5.69
CA MET A 155 -15.48 -13.95 4.86
C MET A 155 -16.96 -14.12 4.51
N ALA A 156 -17.64 -13.01 4.20
CA ALA A 156 -19.02 -13.03 3.72
C ALA A 156 -19.15 -13.67 2.32
N VAL A 157 -18.05 -13.69 1.54
CA VAL A 157 -17.97 -14.31 0.23
C VAL A 157 -17.57 -15.79 0.40
N ALA A 158 -18.30 -16.70 -0.23
CA ALA A 158 -17.97 -18.12 -0.22
C ALA A 158 -16.65 -18.38 -0.94
N TYR A 159 -15.87 -19.33 -0.43
CA TYR A 159 -14.65 -19.78 -1.10
C TYR A 159 -15.02 -20.47 -2.43
N VAL A 160 -14.39 -20.03 -3.51
CA VAL A 160 -14.46 -20.65 -4.84
C VAL A 160 -13.03 -20.84 -5.32
N ALA A 161 -12.67 -22.07 -5.65
CA ALA A 161 -11.30 -22.41 -6.05
C ALA A 161 -10.95 -21.81 -7.43
N PRO A 162 -9.68 -21.42 -7.65
CA PRO A 162 -9.16 -21.07 -8.98
C PRO A 162 -9.33 -22.19 -10.00
N ASP A 163 -9.98 -21.89 -11.12
CA ASP A 163 -10.30 -22.87 -12.16
C ASP A 163 -9.38 -22.75 -13.38
N THR A 164 -9.04 -21.52 -13.78
CA THR A 164 -8.14 -21.29 -14.93
C THR A 164 -6.66 -21.25 -14.52
N GLU A 165 -5.76 -21.54 -15.45
CA GLU A 165 -4.30 -21.47 -15.22
C GLU A 165 -3.86 -20.09 -14.71
N ASP A 166 -4.33 -19.00 -15.35
CA ASP A 166 -4.02 -17.64 -14.91
C ASP A 166 -4.57 -17.35 -13.50
N GLN A 167 -5.78 -17.84 -13.17
CA GLN A 167 -6.33 -17.69 -11.82
C GLN A 167 -5.50 -18.44 -10.78
N GLN A 168 -5.03 -19.66 -11.10
CA GLN A 168 -4.20 -20.47 -10.21
C GLN A 168 -2.85 -19.80 -9.96
N VAL A 169 -2.22 -19.24 -11.00
CA VAL A 169 -0.95 -18.51 -10.87
C VAL A 169 -1.13 -17.24 -10.03
N VAL A 170 -2.16 -16.43 -10.33
CA VAL A 170 -2.44 -15.21 -9.56
C VAL A 170 -2.74 -15.54 -8.10
N ALA A 171 -3.57 -16.57 -7.83
CA ALA A 171 -3.88 -17.01 -6.49
C ALA A 171 -2.62 -17.45 -5.72
N ARG A 172 -1.73 -18.24 -6.33
CA ARG A 172 -0.46 -18.66 -5.70
C ARG A 172 0.42 -17.47 -5.35
N ILE A 173 0.55 -16.50 -6.26
CA ILE A 173 1.31 -15.26 -6.00
C ILE A 173 0.72 -14.53 -4.79
N TRP A 174 -0.60 -14.46 -4.69
CA TRP A 174 -1.28 -13.84 -3.54
C TRP A 174 -1.06 -14.63 -2.26
N GLU A 175 -1.18 -15.95 -2.30
CA GLU A 175 -0.92 -16.83 -1.15
C GLU A 175 0.50 -16.65 -0.61
N ASP A 176 1.49 -16.52 -1.49
CA ASP A 176 2.89 -16.35 -1.11
C ASP A 176 3.22 -14.93 -0.62
N VAL A 177 2.47 -13.93 -1.05
CA VAL A 177 2.69 -12.52 -0.64
C VAL A 177 1.90 -12.17 0.61
N LEU A 178 0.63 -12.60 0.69
CA LEU A 178 -0.24 -12.36 1.83
C LEU A 178 0.01 -13.37 2.96
N GLY A 179 0.61 -14.51 2.65
CA GLY A 179 0.74 -15.61 3.59
C GLY A 179 -0.62 -16.18 4.00
N VAL A 180 -1.66 -16.07 3.17
CA VAL A 180 -3.00 -16.61 3.43
C VAL A 180 -3.27 -17.77 2.51
N ARG A 181 -3.74 -18.93 3.01
CA ARG A 181 -4.08 -20.11 2.19
C ARG A 181 -5.37 -20.79 2.68
N PRO A 182 -6.27 -21.27 1.79
CA PRO A 182 -6.29 -21.05 0.34
C PRO A 182 -6.87 -19.66 -0.02
N VAL A 183 -6.46 -19.08 -1.14
CA VAL A 183 -7.08 -17.86 -1.69
C VAL A 183 -8.15 -18.22 -2.74
N GLY A 184 -9.37 -17.73 -2.55
CA GLY A 184 -10.49 -17.92 -3.49
C GLY A 184 -10.52 -16.87 -4.61
N VAL A 185 -11.16 -17.21 -5.74
CA VAL A 185 -11.17 -16.34 -6.94
C VAL A 185 -11.88 -15.00 -6.74
N HIS A 186 -12.81 -14.94 -5.78
CA HIS A 186 -13.59 -13.75 -5.44
C HIS A 186 -13.13 -13.08 -4.15
N ASP A 187 -12.03 -13.55 -3.55
CA ASP A 187 -11.48 -12.91 -2.37
C ASP A 187 -10.88 -11.56 -2.76
N ASP A 188 -11.21 -10.54 -1.96
CA ASP A 188 -10.69 -9.20 -2.14
C ASP A 188 -9.30 -9.08 -1.50
N PHE A 189 -8.33 -8.60 -2.27
CA PHE A 189 -6.94 -8.46 -1.85
C PHE A 189 -6.78 -7.69 -0.54
N PHE A 190 -7.53 -6.59 -0.38
CA PHE A 190 -7.43 -5.70 0.78
C PHE A 190 -8.19 -6.27 1.97
N ALA A 191 -9.31 -6.97 1.72
CA ALA A 191 -10.02 -7.70 2.78
C ALA A 191 -9.21 -8.87 3.36
N LEU A 192 -8.26 -9.42 2.59
CA LEU A 192 -7.29 -10.41 3.05
C LEU A 192 -6.07 -9.81 3.78
N GLY A 193 -6.06 -8.49 4.03
CA GLY A 193 -4.95 -7.80 4.69
C GLY A 193 -3.89 -7.25 3.73
N GLY A 194 -4.14 -7.28 2.43
CA GLY A 194 -3.28 -6.65 1.43
C GLY A 194 -3.20 -5.13 1.58
N HIS A 195 -2.03 -4.56 1.29
CA HIS A 195 -1.79 -3.11 1.28
C HIS A 195 -0.83 -2.74 0.15
N SER A 196 -0.56 -1.44 -0.05
CA SER A 196 0.18 -0.92 -1.21
C SER A 196 1.58 -1.53 -1.43
N LEU A 197 2.29 -1.87 -0.35
CA LEU A 197 3.61 -2.52 -0.43
C LEU A 197 3.49 -3.97 -0.91
N LEU A 198 2.53 -4.74 -0.37
CA LEU A 198 2.23 -6.08 -0.84
C LEU A 198 1.71 -6.06 -2.28
N ALA A 199 0.89 -5.07 -2.64
CA ALA A 199 0.41 -4.90 -4.01
C ALA A 199 1.55 -4.65 -5.01
N THR A 200 2.55 -3.85 -4.62
CA THR A 200 3.76 -3.63 -5.44
C THR A 200 4.57 -4.93 -5.58
N THR A 201 4.66 -5.72 -4.50
CA THR A 201 5.30 -7.04 -4.53
C THR A 201 4.56 -8.01 -5.45
N VAL A 202 3.23 -8.04 -5.41
CA VAL A 202 2.39 -8.82 -6.31
C VAL A 202 2.63 -8.40 -7.76
N VAL A 203 2.61 -7.10 -8.08
CA VAL A 203 2.87 -6.61 -9.44
C VAL A 203 4.26 -7.00 -9.93
N GLY A 204 5.28 -6.93 -9.08
CA GLY A 204 6.63 -7.40 -9.40
C GLY A 204 6.65 -8.88 -9.77
N ARG A 205 6.03 -9.74 -8.94
CA ARG A 205 5.94 -11.18 -9.20
C ARG A 205 5.10 -11.52 -10.43
N LEU A 206 4.03 -10.78 -10.70
CA LEU A 206 3.23 -10.94 -11.91
C LEU A 206 4.06 -10.62 -13.15
N ARG A 207 4.84 -9.54 -13.13
CA ARG A 207 5.76 -9.20 -14.22
C ARG A 207 6.79 -10.31 -14.44
N ASP A 208 7.40 -10.80 -13.36
CA ASP A 208 8.42 -11.84 -13.46
C ASP A 208 7.85 -13.18 -13.97
N THR A 209 6.56 -13.44 -13.72
CA THR A 209 5.86 -14.67 -14.14
C THR A 209 5.31 -14.59 -15.57
N PHE A 210 4.73 -13.45 -15.95
CA PHE A 210 4.01 -13.29 -17.23
C PHE A 210 4.80 -12.52 -18.30
N GLY A 211 5.93 -11.89 -17.95
CA GLY A 211 6.79 -11.19 -18.90
C GLY A 211 6.34 -9.77 -19.27
N PHE A 212 5.21 -9.30 -18.76
CA PHE A 212 4.70 -7.94 -18.98
C PHE A 212 4.26 -7.28 -17.68
N THR A 213 4.26 -5.94 -17.66
CA THR A 213 3.90 -5.18 -16.46
C THR A 213 2.40 -4.96 -16.39
N VAL A 214 1.76 -5.52 -15.36
CA VAL A 214 0.39 -5.16 -14.98
C VAL A 214 0.46 -3.85 -14.18
N PRO A 215 -0.23 -2.76 -14.62
CA PRO A 215 -0.23 -1.51 -13.86
C PRO A 215 -0.75 -1.74 -12.44
N LEU A 216 -0.09 -1.13 -11.44
CA LEU A 216 -0.54 -1.23 -10.04
C LEU A 216 -2.01 -0.79 -9.87
N GLN A 217 -2.43 0.21 -10.64
CA GLN A 217 -3.82 0.68 -10.68
C GLN A 217 -4.83 -0.45 -10.99
N SER A 218 -4.47 -1.39 -11.85
CA SER A 218 -5.33 -2.52 -12.20
C SER A 218 -5.69 -3.39 -10.99
N LEU A 219 -4.77 -3.54 -10.03
CA LEU A 219 -5.05 -4.28 -8.79
C LEU A 219 -6.04 -3.52 -7.89
N PHE A 220 -6.03 -2.18 -7.89
CA PHE A 220 -7.01 -1.39 -7.14
C PHE A 220 -8.40 -1.37 -7.79
N GLU A 221 -8.47 -1.38 -9.12
CA GLU A 221 -9.73 -1.37 -9.87
C GLU A 221 -10.39 -2.76 -9.95
N ALA A 222 -9.57 -3.80 -9.91
CA ALA A 222 -9.94 -5.21 -10.00
C ALA A 222 -9.27 -6.01 -8.86
N PRO A 223 -9.66 -5.77 -7.58
CA PRO A 223 -8.97 -6.31 -6.41
C PRO A 223 -9.32 -7.77 -6.11
N THR A 224 -9.67 -8.57 -7.12
CA THR A 224 -9.95 -10.01 -6.96
C THR A 224 -9.14 -10.82 -7.95
N VAL A 225 -8.80 -12.05 -7.57
CA VAL A 225 -8.05 -12.99 -8.44
C VAL A 225 -8.76 -13.18 -9.78
N ALA A 226 -10.08 -13.35 -9.80
CA ALA A 226 -10.84 -13.53 -11.05
C ALA A 226 -10.69 -12.35 -12.01
N ARG A 227 -10.76 -11.11 -11.51
CA ARG A 227 -10.70 -9.92 -12.36
C ARG A 227 -9.27 -9.61 -12.80
N LEU A 228 -8.29 -9.78 -11.91
CA LEU A 228 -6.89 -9.58 -12.24
C LEU A 228 -6.39 -10.62 -13.25
N ALA A 229 -6.78 -11.89 -13.08
CA ALA A 229 -6.47 -12.95 -14.04
C ALA A 229 -7.12 -12.69 -15.42
N ALA A 230 -8.32 -12.11 -15.46
CA ALA A 230 -8.94 -11.73 -16.73
C ALA A 230 -8.14 -10.63 -17.46
N LEU A 231 -7.60 -9.64 -16.74
CA LEU A 231 -6.74 -8.61 -17.33
C LEU A 231 -5.43 -9.19 -17.87
N VAL A 232 -4.82 -10.11 -17.10
CA VAL A 232 -3.63 -10.85 -17.54
C VAL A 232 -3.93 -11.64 -18.82
N ALA A 233 -5.05 -12.36 -18.86
CA ALA A 233 -5.46 -13.14 -20.03
C ALA A 233 -5.70 -12.26 -21.26
N GLU A 234 -6.34 -11.10 -21.12
CA GLU A 234 -6.58 -10.15 -22.22
C GLU A 234 -5.27 -9.51 -22.72
N GLN A 235 -4.33 -9.24 -21.82
CA GLN A 235 -3.03 -8.69 -22.17
C GLN A 235 -2.12 -9.73 -22.83
N ARG A 236 -2.30 -11.03 -22.51
CA ARG A 236 -1.68 -12.15 -23.24
C ARG A 236 -2.28 -12.38 -24.64
N LYS A 237 -3.56 -12.06 -24.84
CA LYS A 237 -4.23 -12.13 -26.15
C LYS A 237 -3.94 -10.91 -27.02
N SER A 238 -3.66 -9.76 -26.41
CA SER A 238 -3.26 -8.56 -27.13
C SER A 238 -1.87 -8.78 -27.73
N PRO A 239 -1.72 -8.73 -29.07
CA PRO A 239 -0.44 -8.98 -29.72
C PRO A 239 0.51 -7.83 -29.39
N GLY A 240 1.44 -8.09 -28.47
CA GLY A 240 2.44 -7.14 -28.00
C GLY A 240 3.81 -7.78 -27.88
N HIS A 241 4.18 -8.63 -28.86
CA HIS A 241 5.57 -9.04 -29.09
C HIS A 241 5.85 -9.65 -30.48
N ASP A 242 4.81 -9.97 -31.28
CA ASP A 242 4.96 -10.49 -32.65
C ASP A 242 4.14 -9.64 -33.65
N ASP A 243 4.36 -8.33 -33.68
CA ASP A 243 3.71 -7.46 -34.68
C ASP A 243 4.56 -7.45 -35.97
N PRO A 244 4.10 -8.02 -37.09
CA PRO A 244 4.86 -8.04 -38.35
C PRO A 244 5.16 -6.63 -38.86
N GLU A 245 4.42 -5.60 -38.46
CA GLU A 245 4.72 -4.20 -38.78
C GLU A 245 5.91 -3.67 -37.99
N VAL A 246 6.08 -4.08 -36.73
CA VAL A 246 7.24 -3.69 -35.89
C VAL A 246 8.49 -4.46 -36.34
N GLU A 247 8.35 -5.74 -36.67
CA GLU A 247 9.44 -6.54 -37.26
C GLU A 247 9.88 -5.95 -38.62
N ALA A 248 8.91 -5.55 -39.45
CA ALA A 248 9.18 -4.87 -40.72
C ALA A 248 9.82 -3.48 -40.51
N LEU A 249 9.41 -2.72 -39.48
CA LEU A 249 10.02 -1.44 -39.15
C LEU A 249 11.46 -1.59 -38.68
N LEU A 250 11.74 -2.62 -37.87
CA LEU A 250 13.09 -2.95 -37.39
C LEU A 250 13.99 -3.45 -38.52
N GLN A 251 13.47 -4.29 -39.43
CA GLN A 251 14.20 -4.68 -40.64
C GLN A 251 14.49 -3.48 -41.56
N MET A 252 13.52 -2.58 -41.73
CA MET A 252 13.69 -1.38 -42.56
C MET A 252 14.72 -0.42 -41.96
N LEU A 253 14.76 -0.25 -40.63
CA LEU A 253 15.78 0.53 -39.92
C LEU A 253 17.17 -0.11 -39.99
N ALA A 254 17.27 -1.45 -39.95
CA ALA A 254 18.52 -2.17 -40.13
C ALA A 254 19.08 -2.03 -41.57
N GLU A 255 18.22 -2.04 -42.59
CA GLU A 255 18.64 -1.82 -43.98
C GLU A 255 19.06 -0.37 -44.27
N LEU A 256 18.41 0.61 -43.62
CA LEU A 256 18.78 2.03 -43.72
C LEU A 256 20.16 2.30 -43.11
N THR A 257 20.45 1.72 -41.94
CA THR A 257 21.76 1.87 -41.28
C THR A 257 22.88 1.15 -42.03
N ALA A 258 22.60 0.03 -42.72
CA ALA A 258 23.58 -0.64 -43.58
C ALA A 258 23.92 0.15 -44.85
N LYS A 259 22.96 0.91 -45.41
CA LYS A 259 23.19 1.76 -46.60
C LYS A 259 23.97 3.04 -46.27
N GLU A 260 23.79 3.64 -45.10
CA GLU A 260 24.53 4.84 -44.69
C GLU A 260 26.02 4.56 -44.44
N GLY A 261 26.39 3.33 -44.06
CA GLY A 261 27.79 2.91 -43.93
C GLY A 261 28.56 2.73 -45.24
N ALA A 262 27.86 2.60 -46.39
CA ALA A 262 28.48 2.34 -47.69
C ALA A 262 28.80 3.61 -48.51
N VAL A 263 28.40 4.80 -48.04
CA VAL A 263 28.57 6.08 -48.77
C VAL A 263 29.76 6.90 -48.23
N SER A 264 30.49 6.43 -47.22
CA SER A 264 31.72 7.06 -46.70
C SER A 264 32.98 6.21 -46.91
N ARG A 265 33.20 5.72 -48.14
CA ARG A 265 34.53 5.26 -48.61
C ARG A 265 34.81 5.75 -50.01
#